data_AF-A0A850BC16-F1
#
_entry.id   AF-A0A850BC16-F1
#
_cell.length_a   1.000
_cell.length_b   1.000
_cell.length_c   1.000
_cell.angle_alpha   90.00
_cell.angle_beta   90.00
_cell.angle_gamma   90.00
#
_symmetry.space_group_name_H-M   'P 1'
#
loop_
_entity.id
_entity.type
_entity.pdbx_description
1 polymer ?
#
loop_
_entity_poly.entity_id
_entity_poly.type
_entity_poly.pdbx_seq_one_letter_code
_entity_poly.pdbx_strand_id
1 'polypeptide(L)'
;MTPRRPWHPYFMLLPTGVVLLVFFLIPLGLAIKNSFFTWDLLTPPVFVGGDNYAVIIANGELWGTLKRTFLYSVVVVTFSMTIGLALAVLLNRPGRLYAFLRGSVFSAYVVSWVAVALLWMWILDDSGGLFSVVLRRAGIPTLSWLGDPRSALLSLALVSVWKITGYSMVIFLAGLQDIPRSLHEAAALDGAGPWQRFVNVTWPLLRPSAAFVGTTSLILSFQAFDVVRVMTQGGPVKATTIFVYAIYEHVFVNLRVGRASALTAVFFAFLLGLTALQLWAWRQSASPREKSTKLGGRA
;
A
#
# COMPACT_ATOMS: atom_id res chain seq x y z
N MET A 1 -17.49 -30.61 -2.71
CA MET A 1 -16.67 -31.73 -3.21
C MET A 1 -15.77 -32.19 -2.08
N THR A 2 -16.10 -33.29 -1.41
CA THR A 2 -15.23 -33.88 -0.39
C THR A 2 -14.13 -34.70 -1.10
N PRO A 3 -12.84 -34.45 -0.83
CA PRO A 3 -11.76 -35.17 -1.51
C PRO A 3 -11.80 -36.66 -1.15
N ARG A 4 -11.87 -37.53 -2.17
CA ARG A 4 -11.91 -39.00 -2.00
C ARG A 4 -10.62 -39.61 -1.43
N ARG A 5 -9.50 -38.87 -1.44
CA ARG A 5 -8.22 -39.25 -0.82
C ARG A 5 -7.52 -38.00 -0.26
N PRO A 6 -6.81 -38.10 0.88
CA PRO A 6 -6.20 -36.97 1.57
C PRO A 6 -5.14 -36.23 0.73
N TRP A 7 -4.61 -36.86 -0.32
CA TRP A 7 -3.53 -36.30 -1.16
C TRP A 7 -4.01 -35.39 -2.30
N HIS A 8 -5.29 -35.45 -2.70
CA HIS A 8 -5.81 -34.67 -3.84
C HIS A 8 -5.64 -33.14 -3.68
N PRO A 9 -5.90 -32.54 -2.51
CA PRO A 9 -5.69 -31.10 -2.31
C PRO A 9 -4.23 -30.68 -2.56
N TYR A 10 -3.25 -31.52 -2.20
CA TYR A 10 -1.83 -31.22 -2.40
C TYR A 10 -1.44 -31.20 -3.88
N PHE A 11 -1.95 -32.15 -4.67
CA PHE A 11 -1.72 -32.14 -6.13
C PHE A 11 -2.37 -30.93 -6.81
N MET A 12 -3.53 -30.47 -6.33
CA MET A 12 -4.16 -29.24 -6.83
C MET A 12 -3.35 -27.98 -6.48
N LEU A 13 -2.65 -27.98 -5.34
CA LEU A 13 -1.78 -26.86 -4.92
C LEU A 13 -0.40 -26.89 -5.57
N LEU A 14 0.05 -28.06 -6.07
CA LEU A 14 1.41 -28.26 -6.57
C LEU A 14 1.81 -27.27 -7.68
N PRO A 15 1.00 -27.00 -8.73
CA PRO A 15 1.36 -26.04 -9.77
C PRO A 15 1.63 -24.63 -9.20
N THR A 16 0.74 -24.15 -8.32
CA THR A 16 0.90 -22.85 -7.66
C THR A 16 2.12 -22.84 -6.74
N GLY A 17 2.35 -23.92 -5.99
CA GLY A 17 3.51 -24.08 -5.12
C GLY A 17 4.83 -24.03 -5.89
N VAL A 18 4.91 -24.67 -7.06
CA VAL A 18 6.08 -24.63 -7.93
C VAL A 18 6.33 -23.22 -8.45
N VAL A 19 5.30 -22.52 -8.93
CA VAL A 19 5.44 -21.13 -9.40
C VAL A 19 5.92 -20.22 -8.27
N LEU A 20 5.34 -20.34 -7.07
CA LEU A 20 5.73 -19.55 -5.90
C LEU A 20 7.19 -19.83 -5.52
N LEU A 21 7.59 -21.10 -5.52
CA LEU A 21 8.96 -21.50 -5.18
C LEU A 21 9.96 -20.96 -6.21
N VAL A 22 9.72 -21.19 -7.50
CA VAL A 22 10.66 -20.87 -8.58
C VAL A 22 10.79 -19.37 -8.81
N PHE A 23 9.66 -18.63 -8.82
CA PHE A 23 9.66 -17.22 -9.21
C PHE A 23 9.68 -16.25 -8.03
N PHE A 24 9.43 -16.70 -6.79
CA PHE A 24 9.47 -15.83 -5.61
C PHE A 24 10.49 -16.28 -4.57
N LEU A 25 10.41 -17.52 -4.07
CA LEU A 25 11.28 -17.96 -2.98
C LEU A 25 12.74 -18.14 -3.39
N ILE A 26 13.00 -18.71 -4.57
CA ILE A 26 14.37 -18.86 -5.08
C ILE A 26 15.03 -17.49 -5.31
N PRO A 27 14.44 -16.53 -6.06
CA PRO A 27 15.03 -15.20 -6.21
C PRO A 27 15.23 -14.45 -4.90
N LEU A 28 14.30 -14.58 -3.94
CA LEU A 28 14.45 -14.00 -2.61
C LEU A 28 15.65 -14.61 -1.88
N GLY A 29 15.81 -15.93 -1.90
CA GLY A 29 16.96 -16.62 -1.31
C GLY A 29 18.28 -16.22 -1.96
N LEU A 30 18.29 -16.04 -3.29
CA LEU A 30 19.46 -15.54 -4.02
C LEU A 30 19.78 -14.09 -3.67
N ALA A 31 18.79 -13.22 -3.54
CA ALA A 31 19.00 -11.85 -3.06
C ALA A 31 19.58 -11.84 -1.65
N ILE A 32 19.04 -12.64 -0.72
CA ILE A 32 19.59 -12.76 0.63
C ILE A 32 21.03 -13.28 0.59
N LYS A 33 21.33 -14.29 -0.22
CA LYS A 33 22.70 -14.79 -0.42
C LYS A 33 23.62 -13.68 -0.93
N ASN A 34 23.23 -13.00 -2.00
CA ASN A 34 24.02 -11.96 -2.65
C ASN A 34 24.26 -10.74 -1.74
N SER A 35 23.43 -10.53 -0.71
CA SER A 35 23.64 -9.47 0.27
C SER A 35 24.96 -9.61 1.05
N PHE A 36 25.53 -10.82 1.13
CA PHE A 36 26.81 -11.09 1.79
C PHE A 36 28.02 -11.00 0.85
N PHE A 37 27.79 -10.65 -0.42
CA PHE A 37 28.84 -10.53 -1.44
C PHE A 37 28.91 -9.10 -1.96
N THR A 38 30.10 -8.62 -2.28
CA THR A 38 30.27 -7.49 -3.19
C THR A 38 30.24 -8.03 -4.61
N TRP A 39 29.28 -7.53 -5.39
CA TRP A 39 29.08 -7.95 -6.76
C TRP A 39 28.56 -6.81 -7.60
N ASP A 40 29.22 -6.57 -8.72
CA ASP A 40 28.97 -5.46 -9.64
C ASP A 40 28.54 -5.90 -11.04
N LEU A 41 28.14 -7.16 -11.21
CA LEU A 41 27.80 -7.82 -12.49
C LEU A 41 28.96 -7.93 -13.50
N LEU A 42 30.05 -7.20 -13.30
CA LEU A 42 31.21 -7.15 -14.20
C LEU A 42 32.32 -8.06 -13.71
N THR A 43 32.48 -8.19 -12.40
CA THR A 43 33.49 -9.01 -11.74
C THR A 43 32.86 -10.19 -10.99
N PRO A 44 33.61 -11.28 -10.74
CA PRO A 44 33.13 -12.37 -9.91
C PRO A 44 32.78 -11.88 -8.49
N PRO A 45 31.69 -12.40 -7.89
CA PRO A 45 31.25 -11.99 -6.56
C PRO A 45 32.28 -12.35 -5.47
N VAL A 46 32.62 -11.39 -4.61
CA VAL A 46 33.56 -11.56 -3.49
C VAL A 46 32.78 -11.58 -2.18
N PHE A 47 33.00 -12.59 -1.33
CA PHE A 47 32.34 -12.67 -0.02
C PHE A 47 32.90 -11.61 0.92
N VAL A 48 32.03 -10.77 1.48
CA VAL A 48 32.39 -9.66 2.39
C VAL A 48 31.65 -9.73 3.72
N GLY A 49 30.95 -10.84 3.99
CA GLY A 49 30.15 -10.99 5.20
C GLY A 49 29.09 -9.88 5.32
N GLY A 50 29.07 -9.17 6.46
CA GLY A 50 28.07 -8.15 6.77
C GLY A 50 28.36 -6.74 6.25
N ASP A 51 29.44 -6.54 5.48
CA ASP A 51 29.92 -5.19 5.13
C ASP A 51 28.87 -4.33 4.39
N ASN A 52 28.12 -4.93 3.46
CA ASN A 52 27.04 -4.23 2.76
C ASN A 52 26.00 -3.65 3.74
N TYR A 53 25.69 -4.35 4.83
CA TYR A 53 24.77 -3.88 5.87
C TYR A 53 25.37 -2.75 6.69
N ALA A 54 26.65 -2.86 7.06
CA ALA A 54 27.37 -1.81 7.78
C ALA A 54 27.38 -0.50 6.96
N VAL A 55 27.66 -0.59 5.66
CA VAL A 55 27.72 0.57 4.75
C VAL A 55 26.37 1.29 4.62
N ILE A 56 25.26 0.56 4.41
CA ILE A 56 23.94 1.19 4.25
C ILE A 56 23.44 1.84 5.56
N ILE A 57 23.87 1.33 6.71
CA ILE A 57 23.56 1.88 8.03
C ILE A 57 24.43 3.12 8.30
N ALA A 58 25.76 3.00 8.15
CA ALA A 58 26.73 4.04 8.47
C ALA A 58 26.54 5.30 7.61
N ASN A 59 26.20 5.14 6.33
CA ASN A 59 25.98 6.26 5.42
C ASN A 59 24.61 6.94 5.60
N GLY A 60 23.78 6.48 6.54
CA GLY A 60 22.43 7.00 6.79
C GLY A 60 21.43 6.71 5.66
N GLU A 61 21.83 5.97 4.63
CA GLU A 61 21.01 5.66 3.46
C GLU A 61 19.77 4.85 3.85
N LEU A 62 19.96 3.82 4.69
CA LEU A 62 18.89 2.96 5.17
C LEU A 62 17.81 3.78 5.90
N TRP A 63 18.24 4.62 6.86
CA TRP A 63 17.33 5.42 7.68
C TRP A 63 16.60 6.50 6.87
N GLY A 64 17.30 7.16 5.94
CA GLY A 64 16.68 8.13 5.06
C GLY A 64 15.59 7.49 4.18
N THR A 65 15.90 6.35 3.57
CA THR A 65 14.97 5.61 2.70
C THR A 65 13.80 5.01 3.49
N LEU A 66 14.04 4.47 4.69
CA LEU A 66 12.98 4.04 5.62
C LEU A 66 12.03 5.19 5.94
N LYS A 67 12.57 6.34 6.37
CA LYS A 67 11.75 7.49 6.75
C LYS A 67 10.88 7.98 5.59
N ARG A 68 11.46 8.14 4.39
CA ARG A 68 10.71 8.56 3.20
C ARG A 68 9.63 7.55 2.82
N THR A 69 9.94 6.27 2.80
CA THR A 69 8.98 5.20 2.47
C THR A 69 7.87 5.13 3.50
N PHE A 70 8.18 5.24 4.78
CA PHE A 70 7.19 5.23 5.86
C PHE A 70 6.27 6.45 5.80
N LEU A 71 6.83 7.66 5.66
CA LEU A 71 6.03 8.89 5.53
C LEU A 71 5.10 8.84 4.32
N TYR A 72 5.64 8.45 3.15
CA TYR A 72 4.86 8.24 1.94
C TYR A 72 3.72 7.24 2.20
N SER A 73 4.04 6.08 2.79
CA SER A 73 3.06 5.04 3.05
C SER A 73 1.97 5.46 4.03
N VAL A 74 2.30 6.15 5.12
CA VAL A 74 1.31 6.59 6.11
C VAL A 74 0.29 7.52 5.46
N VAL A 75 0.74 8.45 4.62
CA VAL A 75 -0.14 9.35 3.86
C VAL A 75 -1.01 8.52 2.91
N VAL A 76 -0.41 7.67 2.08
CA VAL A 76 -1.14 6.88 1.09
C VAL A 76 -2.20 5.99 1.73
N VAL A 77 -1.84 5.22 2.75
CA VAL A 77 -2.76 4.30 3.43
C VAL A 77 -3.88 5.07 4.13
N THR A 78 -3.54 6.07 4.95
CA THR A 78 -4.54 6.79 5.76
C THR A 78 -5.56 7.50 4.88
N PHE A 79 -5.11 8.26 3.88
CA PHE A 79 -6.02 9.04 3.04
C PHE A 79 -6.78 8.16 2.04
N SER A 80 -6.14 7.16 1.41
CA SER A 80 -6.86 6.28 0.49
C SER A 80 -7.94 5.44 1.19
N MET A 81 -7.69 5.01 2.43
CA MET A 81 -8.69 4.31 3.24
C MET A 81 -9.82 5.24 3.68
N THR A 82 -9.48 6.42 4.20
CA THR A 82 -10.47 7.36 4.73
C THR A 82 -11.37 7.90 3.63
N ILE A 83 -10.78 8.37 2.52
CA ILE A 83 -11.53 8.87 1.37
C ILE A 83 -12.30 7.72 0.71
N GLY A 84 -11.68 6.54 0.58
CA GLY A 84 -12.34 5.36 0.03
C GLY A 84 -13.59 4.97 0.82
N LEU A 85 -13.49 4.94 2.16
CA LEU A 85 -14.63 4.67 3.04
C LEU A 85 -15.70 5.75 2.95
N ALA A 86 -15.31 7.03 2.96
CA ALA A 86 -16.24 8.15 2.83
C ALA A 86 -17.03 8.07 1.51
N LEU A 87 -16.34 7.79 0.40
CA LEU A 87 -16.98 7.58 -0.90
C LEU A 87 -17.85 6.33 -0.91
N ALA A 88 -17.42 5.23 -0.28
CA ALA A 88 -18.21 4.01 -0.19
C ALA A 88 -19.53 4.25 0.55
N VAL A 89 -19.51 4.95 1.69
CA VAL A 89 -20.72 5.32 2.44
C VAL A 89 -21.61 6.24 1.61
N LEU A 90 -21.05 7.26 0.93
CA LEU A 90 -21.81 8.21 0.12
C LEU A 90 -22.49 7.55 -1.10
N LEU A 91 -21.79 6.61 -1.73
CA LEU A 91 -22.19 5.94 -2.97
C LEU A 91 -22.86 4.58 -2.74
N ASN A 92 -23.11 4.18 -1.49
CA ASN A 92 -23.85 2.96 -1.16
C ASN A 92 -25.37 3.13 -1.35
N ARG A 93 -25.77 3.47 -2.57
CA ARG A 93 -27.17 3.66 -2.96
C ARG A 93 -27.45 2.98 -4.30
N PRO A 94 -28.66 2.42 -4.48
CA PRO A 94 -29.06 1.88 -5.77
C PRO A 94 -29.27 3.02 -6.80
N GLY A 95 -29.05 2.73 -8.08
CA GLY A 95 -29.33 3.67 -9.17
C GLY A 95 -28.19 3.79 -10.20
N ARG A 96 -28.55 4.14 -11.44
CA ARG A 96 -27.60 4.27 -12.56
C ARG A 96 -26.55 5.35 -12.32
N LEU A 97 -26.95 6.48 -11.74
CA LEU A 97 -26.02 7.56 -11.38
C LEU A 97 -24.94 7.09 -10.38
N TYR A 98 -25.32 6.40 -9.31
CA TYR A 98 -24.37 5.89 -8.32
C TYR A 98 -23.50 4.75 -8.88
N ALA A 99 -24.02 3.94 -9.81
CA ALA A 99 -23.20 2.98 -10.55
C ALA A 99 -22.15 3.68 -11.43
N PHE A 100 -22.54 4.73 -12.16
CA PHE A 100 -21.63 5.55 -12.95
C PHE A 100 -20.56 6.22 -12.09
N LEU A 101 -20.93 6.90 -10.99
CA LEU A 101 -19.97 7.55 -10.09
C LEU A 101 -18.96 6.55 -9.51
N ARG A 102 -19.40 5.36 -9.10
CA ARG A 102 -18.50 4.29 -8.64
C ARG A 102 -17.54 3.86 -9.74
N GLY A 103 -18.03 3.68 -10.97
CA GLY A 103 -17.21 3.36 -12.14
C GLY A 103 -16.16 4.43 -12.42
N SER A 104 -16.54 5.71 -12.41
CA SER A 104 -15.63 6.84 -12.66
C SER A 104 -14.55 7.02 -11.60
N VAL A 105 -14.84 6.74 -10.33
CA VAL A 105 -13.81 6.76 -9.27
C VAL A 105 -12.90 5.54 -9.41
N PHE A 106 -13.47 4.36 -9.68
CA PHE A 106 -12.69 3.13 -9.82
C PHE A 106 -11.81 3.12 -11.07
N SER A 107 -12.19 3.81 -12.15
CA SER A 107 -11.42 3.80 -13.40
C SER A 107 -9.99 4.31 -13.22
N ALA A 108 -9.74 5.24 -12.28
CA ALA A 108 -8.40 5.69 -11.94
C ALA A 108 -7.46 4.55 -11.51
N TYR A 109 -7.99 3.55 -10.81
CA TYR A 109 -7.22 2.39 -10.37
C TYR A 109 -6.80 1.49 -11.55
N VAL A 110 -7.65 1.37 -12.57
CA VAL A 110 -7.44 0.49 -13.74
C VAL A 110 -6.37 1.01 -14.70
N VAL A 111 -6.20 2.34 -14.81
CA VAL A 111 -5.19 2.95 -15.69
C VAL A 111 -3.77 2.56 -15.26
N SER A 112 -2.82 2.34 -16.19
CA SER A 112 -1.44 1.99 -15.82
C SER A 112 -0.75 3.09 -15.00
N TRP A 113 0.17 2.71 -14.11
CA TRP A 113 0.92 3.69 -13.30
C TRP A 113 1.73 4.67 -14.15
N VAL A 114 2.32 4.22 -15.26
CA VAL A 114 3.07 5.08 -16.17
C VAL A 114 2.17 6.14 -16.80
N ALA A 115 0.98 5.78 -17.29
CA ALA A 115 0.04 6.75 -17.85
C ALA A 115 -0.46 7.75 -16.81
N VAL A 116 -0.75 7.27 -15.59
CA VAL A 116 -1.10 8.14 -14.45
C VAL A 116 0.03 9.12 -14.14
N ALA A 117 1.28 8.65 -14.07
CA ALA A 117 2.43 9.48 -13.79
C ALA A 117 2.63 10.58 -14.84
N LEU A 118 2.55 10.23 -16.14
CA LEU A 118 2.66 11.21 -17.23
C LEU A 118 1.56 12.26 -17.19
N LEU A 119 0.31 11.85 -16.94
CA LEU A 119 -0.82 12.76 -16.78
C LEU A 119 -0.57 13.75 -15.62
N TRP A 120 -0.14 13.24 -14.48
CA TRP A 120 0.09 14.08 -13.30
C TRP A 120 1.33 14.96 -13.41
N MET A 121 2.37 14.55 -14.14
CA MET A 121 3.49 15.43 -14.48
C MET A 121 3.01 16.65 -15.26
N TRP A 122 2.12 16.47 -16.24
CA TRP A 122 1.54 17.59 -16.98
C TRP A 122 0.64 18.47 -16.10
N ILE A 123 -0.17 17.87 -15.23
CA ILE A 123 -1.05 18.64 -14.30
C ILE A 123 -0.24 19.48 -13.31
N LEU A 124 0.85 18.92 -12.78
CA LEU A 124 1.69 19.51 -11.73
C LEU A 124 2.86 20.36 -12.27
N ASP A 125 2.96 20.52 -13.58
CA ASP A 125 3.96 21.37 -14.20
C ASP A 125 3.82 22.83 -13.73
N ASP A 126 4.93 23.45 -13.33
CA ASP A 126 4.95 24.80 -12.75
C ASP A 126 4.77 25.90 -13.81
N SER A 127 5.29 25.68 -15.02
CA SER A 127 5.26 26.64 -16.12
C SER A 127 3.86 26.77 -16.74
N GLY A 128 3.23 25.65 -17.10
CA GLY A 128 1.99 25.62 -17.87
C GLY A 128 0.94 24.62 -17.39
N GLY A 129 1.21 23.88 -16.31
CA GLY A 129 0.32 22.85 -15.81
C GLY A 129 -1.04 23.38 -15.33
N LEU A 130 -2.05 22.51 -15.38
CA LEU A 130 -3.42 22.84 -15.00
C LEU A 130 -3.49 23.42 -13.57
N PHE A 131 -2.76 22.83 -12.63
CA PHE A 131 -2.78 23.27 -11.24
C PHE A 131 -2.18 24.68 -11.09
N SER A 132 -1.07 24.92 -11.76
CA SER A 132 -0.38 26.21 -11.78
C SER A 132 -1.23 27.33 -12.39
N VAL A 133 -1.96 27.04 -13.48
CA VAL A 133 -2.91 27.99 -14.08
C VAL A 133 -4.03 28.36 -13.11
N VAL A 134 -4.60 27.38 -12.40
CA VAL A 134 -5.67 27.62 -11.42
C VAL A 134 -5.15 28.46 -10.24
N LEU A 135 -3.98 28.13 -9.69
CA LEU A 135 -3.37 28.90 -8.60
C LEU A 135 -3.08 30.36 -9.00
N ARG A 136 -2.51 30.58 -10.19
CA ARG A 136 -2.26 31.94 -10.71
C ARG A 136 -3.55 32.76 -10.83
N ARG A 137 -4.63 32.14 -11.32
CA ARG A 137 -5.94 32.82 -11.41
C ARG A 137 -6.53 33.14 -10.04
N ALA A 138 -6.22 32.33 -9.02
CA ALA A 138 -6.61 32.58 -7.64
C ALA A 138 -5.68 33.57 -6.91
N GLY A 139 -4.64 34.11 -7.56
CA GLY A 139 -3.65 35.00 -6.94
C GLY A 139 -2.65 34.30 -6.01
N ILE A 140 -2.57 32.96 -6.05
CA ILE A 140 -1.66 32.17 -5.21
C ILE A 140 -0.35 31.91 -5.98
N PRO A 141 0.83 32.12 -5.37
CA PRO A 141 2.10 31.79 -6.00
C PRO A 141 2.19 30.31 -6.39
N THR A 142 2.73 30.03 -7.57
CA THR A 142 2.96 28.66 -8.04
C THR A 142 4.17 28.06 -7.33
N LEU A 143 3.97 26.91 -6.68
CA LEU A 143 5.05 26.12 -6.09
C LEU A 143 5.53 25.09 -7.12
N SER A 144 6.83 24.80 -7.15
CA SER A 144 7.35 23.67 -7.93
C SER A 144 7.05 22.36 -7.17
N TRP A 145 5.91 21.74 -7.49
CA TRP A 145 5.36 20.56 -6.79
C TRP A 145 6.25 19.33 -6.86
N LEU A 146 7.01 19.18 -7.94
CA LEU A 146 7.95 18.09 -8.15
C LEU A 146 9.41 18.54 -8.02
N GLY A 147 9.69 19.85 -8.14
CA GLY A 147 11.03 20.42 -8.07
C GLY A 147 11.49 20.83 -6.67
N ASP A 148 10.59 20.97 -5.70
CA ASP A 148 10.93 21.27 -4.30
C ASP A 148 11.04 19.98 -3.44
N PRO A 149 12.18 19.72 -2.76
CA PRO A 149 12.34 18.58 -1.86
C PRO A 149 11.26 18.44 -0.77
N ARG A 150 10.64 19.56 -0.38
CA ARG A 150 9.62 19.59 0.69
C ARG A 150 8.24 19.14 0.19
N SER A 151 7.93 19.35 -1.08
CA SER A 151 6.62 19.05 -1.67
C SER A 151 6.61 17.76 -2.49
N ALA A 152 7.73 17.41 -3.14
CA ALA A 152 7.80 16.30 -4.10
C ALA A 152 7.27 14.97 -3.54
N LEU A 153 7.69 14.56 -2.33
CA LEU A 153 7.23 13.30 -1.73
C LEU A 153 5.72 13.31 -1.44
N LEU A 154 5.21 14.46 -0.98
CA LEU A 154 3.78 14.63 -0.73
C LEU A 154 2.98 14.61 -2.04
N SER A 155 3.48 15.27 -3.10
CA SER A 155 2.88 15.24 -4.43
C SER A 155 2.72 13.81 -4.94
N LEU A 156 3.77 12.98 -4.85
CA LEU A 156 3.71 11.57 -5.24
C LEU A 156 2.72 10.78 -4.38
N ALA A 157 2.67 11.04 -3.08
CA ALA A 157 1.72 10.40 -2.18
C ALA A 157 0.28 10.76 -2.55
N LEU A 158 -0.02 12.02 -2.85
CA LEU A 158 -1.36 12.47 -3.25
C LEU A 158 -1.82 11.87 -4.59
N VAL A 159 -0.93 11.77 -5.59
CA VAL A 159 -1.21 11.06 -6.84
C VAL A 159 -1.56 9.60 -6.57
N SER A 160 -0.84 8.98 -5.64
CA SER A 160 -1.05 7.58 -5.27
C SER A 160 -2.34 7.38 -4.47
N VAL A 161 -2.70 8.32 -3.58
CA VAL A 161 -3.99 8.37 -2.91
C VAL A 161 -5.12 8.44 -3.93
N TRP A 162 -5.04 9.36 -4.89
CA TRP A 162 -6.05 9.50 -5.95
C TRP A 162 -6.27 8.19 -6.70
N LYS A 163 -5.17 7.51 -7.09
CA LYS A 163 -5.23 6.25 -7.81
C LYS A 163 -5.81 5.09 -6.98
N ILE A 164 -5.39 4.96 -5.71
CA ILE A 164 -5.74 3.81 -4.85
C ILE A 164 -7.12 3.96 -4.20
N THR A 165 -7.62 5.19 -4.06
CA THR A 165 -8.92 5.47 -3.41
C THR A 165 -10.08 4.70 -4.04
N GLY A 166 -10.10 4.56 -5.37
CA GLY A 166 -11.15 3.81 -6.05
C GLY A 166 -11.17 2.32 -5.69
N TYR A 167 -9.99 1.72 -5.51
CA TYR A 167 -9.86 0.34 -5.03
C TYR A 167 -10.40 0.21 -3.59
N SER A 168 -9.95 1.07 -2.68
CA SER A 168 -10.41 1.09 -1.28
C SER A 168 -11.93 1.25 -1.20
N MET A 169 -12.51 2.16 -1.99
CA MET A 169 -13.95 2.40 -2.05
C MET A 169 -14.72 1.15 -2.45
N VAL A 170 -14.30 0.43 -3.50
CA VAL A 170 -15.02 -0.77 -3.98
C VAL A 170 -15.03 -1.87 -2.93
N ILE A 171 -13.90 -2.09 -2.24
CA ILE A 171 -13.83 -3.09 -1.17
C ILE A 171 -14.70 -2.69 0.03
N PHE A 172 -14.62 -1.43 0.47
CA PHE A 172 -15.49 -0.95 1.56
C PHE A 172 -16.97 -1.03 1.19
N LEU A 173 -17.30 -0.77 -0.07
CA LEU A 173 -18.67 -0.86 -0.55
C LEU A 173 -19.19 -2.31 -0.53
N ALA A 174 -18.37 -3.27 -0.96
CA ALA A 174 -18.72 -4.69 -0.85
C ALA A 174 -18.95 -5.08 0.62
N GLY A 175 -18.06 -4.67 1.53
CA GLY A 175 -18.22 -4.89 2.96
C GLY A 175 -19.48 -4.22 3.55
N LEU A 176 -19.83 -3.02 3.10
CA LEU A 176 -21.04 -2.32 3.51
C LEU A 176 -22.32 -3.03 3.05
N GLN A 177 -22.29 -3.63 1.87
CA GLN A 177 -23.43 -4.34 1.28
C GLN A 177 -23.66 -5.71 1.92
N ASP A 178 -22.62 -6.30 2.51
CA ASP A 178 -22.70 -7.57 3.24
C ASP A 178 -23.35 -7.42 4.63
N ILE A 179 -23.45 -6.20 5.15
CA ILE A 179 -24.06 -5.93 6.46
C ILE A 179 -25.60 -6.07 6.36
N PRO A 180 -26.22 -6.98 7.14
CA PRO A 180 -27.68 -7.15 7.11
C PRO A 180 -28.40 -5.87 7.53
N ARG A 181 -29.40 -5.46 6.73
CA ARG A 181 -30.21 -4.26 7.02
C ARG A 181 -30.94 -4.33 8.35
N SER A 182 -31.33 -5.53 8.79
CA SER A 182 -32.02 -5.77 10.06
C SER A 182 -31.24 -5.26 11.27
N LEU A 183 -29.90 -5.27 11.25
CA LEU A 183 -29.08 -4.71 12.33
C LEU A 183 -29.20 -3.18 12.43
N HIS A 184 -29.33 -2.51 11.29
CA HIS A 184 -29.52 -1.06 11.22
C HIS A 184 -30.93 -0.62 11.60
N GLU A 185 -31.93 -1.47 11.34
CA GLU A 185 -33.32 -1.27 11.73
C GLU A 185 -33.49 -1.49 13.24
N ALA A 186 -32.95 -2.58 13.79
CA ALA A 186 -32.97 -2.85 15.23
C ALA A 186 -32.32 -1.70 16.03
N ALA A 187 -31.12 -1.26 15.62
CA ALA A 187 -30.47 -0.13 16.28
C ALA A 187 -31.29 1.18 16.17
N ALA A 188 -32.04 1.39 15.09
CA ALA A 188 -32.89 2.57 14.96
C ALA A 188 -34.11 2.51 15.89
N LEU A 189 -34.67 1.32 16.12
CA LEU A 189 -35.74 1.10 17.11
C LEU A 189 -35.24 1.36 18.54
N ASP A 190 -33.97 1.05 18.84
CA ASP A 190 -33.31 1.37 20.10
C ASP A 190 -32.93 2.87 20.24
N GLY A 191 -33.36 3.73 19.31
CA GLY A 191 -33.11 5.17 19.33
C GLY A 191 -31.72 5.58 18.82
N ALA A 192 -30.95 4.67 18.20
CA ALA A 192 -29.60 5.00 17.72
C ALA A 192 -29.62 5.91 16.49
N GLY A 193 -29.02 7.10 16.62
CA GLY A 193 -28.85 8.05 15.52
C GLY A 193 -27.89 7.54 14.42
N PRO A 194 -27.79 8.22 13.26
CA PRO A 194 -26.92 7.81 12.15
C PRO A 194 -25.45 7.62 12.54
N TRP A 195 -24.91 8.52 13.37
CA TRP A 195 -23.53 8.43 13.85
C TRP A 195 -23.32 7.25 14.80
N GLN A 196 -24.25 7.02 15.74
CA GLN A 196 -24.20 5.87 16.65
C GLN A 196 -24.31 4.55 15.88
N ARG A 197 -25.15 4.47 14.85
CA ARG A 197 -25.24 3.28 13.99
C ARG A 197 -23.94 3.06 13.20
N PHE A 198 -23.31 4.13 12.71
CA PHE A 198 -22.02 4.01 12.03
C PHE A 198 -20.93 3.47 12.98
N VAL A 199 -20.78 4.07 14.17
CA VAL A 199 -19.71 3.71 15.11
C VAL A 199 -19.94 2.34 15.77
N ASN A 200 -21.19 2.00 16.09
CA ASN A 200 -21.52 0.80 16.89
C ASN A 200 -21.95 -0.41 16.04
N VAL A 201 -22.41 -0.21 14.80
CA VAL A 201 -22.85 -1.31 13.91
C VAL A 201 -21.96 -1.39 12.69
N THR A 202 -21.87 -0.32 11.90
CA THR A 202 -21.15 -0.35 10.61
C THR A 202 -19.64 -0.57 10.79
N TRP A 203 -18.97 0.28 11.56
CA TRP A 203 -17.52 0.25 11.71
C TRP A 203 -17.00 -1.09 12.29
N PRO A 204 -17.61 -1.67 13.34
CA PRO A 204 -17.20 -2.96 13.87
C PRO A 204 -17.35 -4.10 12.86
N LEU A 205 -18.44 -4.12 12.08
CA LEU A 205 -18.69 -5.13 11.05
C LEU A 205 -17.83 -4.93 9.79
N LEU A 206 -17.40 -3.70 9.52
CA LEU A 206 -16.46 -3.39 8.43
C LEU A 206 -15.00 -3.71 8.76
N ARG A 207 -14.66 -4.03 10.02
CA ARG A 207 -13.26 -4.29 10.44
C ARG A 207 -12.51 -5.30 9.56
N PRO A 208 -13.10 -6.44 9.13
CA PRO A 208 -12.39 -7.36 8.23
C PRO A 208 -12.05 -6.73 6.88
N SER A 209 -12.98 -5.96 6.30
CA SER A 209 -12.77 -5.21 5.06
C SER A 209 -11.72 -4.12 5.25
N ALA A 210 -11.77 -3.38 6.36
CA ALA A 210 -10.79 -2.36 6.70
C ALA A 210 -9.39 -2.94 6.91
N ALA A 211 -9.28 -4.12 7.55
CA ALA A 211 -8.02 -4.82 7.72
C ALA A 211 -7.42 -5.19 6.37
N PHE A 212 -8.24 -5.78 5.49
CA PHE A 212 -7.82 -6.15 4.15
C PHE A 212 -7.34 -4.93 3.35
N VAL A 213 -8.16 -3.87 3.24
CA VAL A 213 -7.79 -2.65 2.52
C VAL A 213 -6.53 -2.05 3.11
N GLY A 214 -6.41 -1.96 4.43
CA GLY A 214 -5.22 -1.43 5.08
C GLY A 214 -3.97 -2.22 4.75
N THR A 215 -4.03 -3.56 4.81
CA THR A 215 -2.89 -4.43 4.50
C THR A 215 -2.52 -4.32 3.03
N THR A 216 -3.49 -4.38 2.11
CA THR A 216 -3.20 -4.26 0.68
C THR A 216 -2.65 -2.89 0.31
N SER A 217 -3.21 -1.80 0.87
CA SER A 217 -2.73 -0.44 0.63
C SER A 217 -1.33 -0.23 1.19
N LEU A 218 -1.00 -0.84 2.33
CA LEU A 218 0.34 -0.83 2.91
C LEU A 218 1.34 -1.54 1.98
N ILE A 219 1.00 -2.73 1.47
CA ILE A 219 1.89 -3.45 0.56
C ILE A 219 2.11 -2.63 -0.72
N LEU A 220 1.02 -2.08 -1.29
CA LEU A 220 1.08 -1.28 -2.52
C LEU A 220 1.90 0.01 -2.35
N SER A 221 1.77 0.70 -1.22
CA SER A 221 2.53 1.95 -0.97
C SER A 221 4.03 1.68 -0.80
N PHE A 222 4.40 0.58 -0.15
CA PHE A 222 5.81 0.19 -0.03
C PHE A 222 6.42 -0.24 -1.36
N GLN A 223 5.59 -0.67 -2.32
CA GLN A 223 5.99 -1.11 -3.66
C GLN A 223 5.89 -0.01 -4.74
N ALA A 224 5.74 1.26 -4.37
CA ALA A 224 5.48 2.37 -5.29
C ALA A 224 6.67 2.79 -6.18
N PHE A 225 7.07 1.92 -7.12
CA PHE A 225 8.20 2.15 -8.01
C PHE A 225 7.88 3.12 -9.16
N ASP A 226 6.84 2.81 -9.94
CA ASP A 226 6.57 3.48 -11.22
C ASP A 226 6.34 4.99 -11.05
N VAL A 227 5.54 5.36 -10.05
CA VAL A 227 5.23 6.76 -9.76
C VAL A 227 6.48 7.58 -9.44
N VAL A 228 7.43 7.01 -8.69
CA VAL A 228 8.71 7.66 -8.36
C VAL A 228 9.62 7.69 -9.59
N ARG A 229 9.77 6.55 -10.28
CA ARG A 229 10.68 6.41 -11.43
C ARG A 229 10.31 7.34 -12.59
N VAL A 230 9.01 7.52 -12.84
CA VAL A 230 8.53 8.33 -13.96
C VAL A 230 8.49 9.81 -13.60
N MET A 231 7.95 10.16 -12.42
CA MET A 231 7.69 11.57 -12.09
C MET A 231 8.91 12.34 -11.59
N THR A 232 9.80 11.71 -10.82
CA THR A 232 10.87 12.44 -10.12
C THR A 232 12.24 11.78 -10.19
N GLN A 233 12.31 10.49 -10.56
CA GLN A 233 13.55 9.72 -10.58
C GLN A 233 14.27 9.76 -9.21
N GLY A 234 13.51 9.75 -8.12
CA GLY A 234 14.02 9.86 -6.74
C GLY A 234 14.37 11.28 -6.30
N GLY A 235 14.36 12.26 -7.22
CA GLY A 235 14.66 13.66 -6.93
C GLY A 235 13.52 14.43 -6.25
N PRO A 236 13.73 15.72 -5.98
CA PRO A 236 15.02 16.43 -6.01
C PRO A 236 15.89 16.02 -4.81
N VAL A 237 17.22 15.97 -4.97
CA VAL A 237 18.19 15.66 -3.89
C VAL A 237 17.82 14.39 -3.08
N LYS A 238 17.40 13.32 -3.78
CA LYS A 238 16.94 12.05 -3.16
C LYS A 238 15.71 12.18 -2.23
N ALA A 239 14.95 13.28 -2.31
CA ALA A 239 13.79 13.51 -1.45
C ALA A 239 12.65 12.50 -1.69
N THR A 240 12.58 11.90 -2.88
CA THR A 240 11.56 10.91 -3.23
C THR A 240 12.11 9.50 -3.38
N THR A 241 13.38 9.27 -3.05
CA THR A 241 14.02 7.95 -3.05
C THR A 241 13.44 7.08 -1.91
N ILE A 242 12.42 6.29 -2.25
CA ILE A 242 11.84 5.22 -1.42
C ILE A 242 12.54 3.87 -1.69
N PHE A 243 12.25 2.86 -0.87
CA PHE A 243 12.97 1.57 -0.89
C PHE A 243 13.11 0.93 -2.27
N VAL A 244 11.99 0.69 -2.96
CA VAL A 244 12.03 -0.03 -4.25
C VAL A 244 12.80 0.77 -5.30
N TYR A 245 12.70 2.10 -5.26
CA TYR A 245 13.49 2.95 -6.14
C TYR A 245 15.00 2.93 -5.79
N ALA A 246 15.34 2.93 -4.50
CA ALA A 246 16.74 2.83 -4.05
C ALA A 246 17.39 1.50 -4.49
N ILE A 247 16.65 0.39 -4.36
CA ILE A 247 17.10 -0.93 -4.83
C ILE A 247 17.36 -0.89 -6.35
N TYR A 248 16.44 -0.30 -7.12
CA TYR A 248 16.61 -0.11 -8.56
C TYR A 248 17.84 0.73 -8.89
N GLU A 249 18.05 1.87 -8.21
CA GLU A 249 19.21 2.74 -8.41
C GLU A 249 20.52 1.97 -8.17
N HIS A 250 20.59 1.15 -7.12
CA HIS A 250 21.78 0.34 -6.86
C HIS A 250 22.02 -0.75 -7.89
N VAL A 251 21.00 -1.51 -8.30
CA VAL A 251 21.20 -2.60 -9.28
C VAL A 251 21.50 -2.05 -10.67
N PHE A 252 20.66 -1.15 -11.17
CA PHE A 252 20.61 -0.83 -12.60
C PHE A 252 21.35 0.45 -12.97
N VAL A 253 21.60 1.35 -12.01
CA VAL A 253 22.35 2.58 -12.26
C VAL A 253 23.77 2.45 -11.74
N ASN A 254 23.93 1.99 -10.50
CA ASN A 254 25.23 1.96 -9.83
C ASN A 254 25.97 0.63 -9.99
N LEU A 255 25.33 -0.41 -10.53
CA LEU A 255 25.85 -1.77 -10.63
C LEU A 255 26.40 -2.28 -9.27
N ARG A 256 25.63 -2.09 -8.20
CA ARG A 256 25.96 -2.54 -6.83
C ARG A 256 24.95 -3.57 -6.37
N VAL A 257 24.98 -4.76 -6.97
CA VAL A 257 24.02 -5.84 -6.68
C VAL A 257 24.10 -6.29 -5.22
N GLY A 258 25.30 -6.37 -4.64
CA GLY A 258 25.50 -6.71 -3.23
C GLY A 258 24.77 -5.75 -2.28
N ARG A 259 24.94 -4.44 -2.48
CA ARG A 259 24.28 -3.40 -1.67
C ARG A 259 22.76 -3.38 -1.88
N ALA A 260 22.31 -3.51 -3.13
CA ALA A 260 20.88 -3.61 -3.44
C ALA A 260 20.24 -4.85 -2.78
N SER A 261 20.96 -5.96 -2.77
CA SER A 261 20.53 -7.21 -2.15
C SER A 261 20.41 -7.08 -0.63
N ALA A 262 21.33 -6.37 0.02
CA ALA A 262 21.23 -6.04 1.45
C ALA A 262 20.01 -5.15 1.73
N LEU A 263 19.78 -4.10 0.93
CA LEU A 263 18.57 -3.27 1.03
C LEU A 263 17.29 -4.08 0.83
N THR A 264 17.29 -5.02 -0.12
CA THR A 264 16.16 -5.92 -0.41
C THR A 264 15.84 -6.82 0.78
N ALA A 265 16.87 -7.42 1.40
CA ALA A 265 16.69 -8.26 2.59
C ALA A 265 16.11 -7.47 3.76
N VAL A 266 16.64 -6.26 4.03
CA VAL A 266 16.11 -5.37 5.09
C VAL A 266 14.68 -4.93 4.78
N PHE A 267 14.40 -4.52 3.54
CA PHE A 267 13.06 -4.14 3.09
C PHE A 267 12.06 -5.28 3.29
N PHE A 268 12.41 -6.49 2.87
CA PHE A 268 11.56 -7.67 3.04
C PHE A 268 11.28 -7.96 4.51
N ALA A 269 12.31 -7.99 5.35
CA ALA A 269 12.15 -8.23 6.79
C ALA A 269 11.27 -7.14 7.45
N PHE A 270 11.48 -5.88 7.08
CA PHE A 270 10.69 -4.75 7.58
C PHE A 270 9.23 -4.85 7.15
N LEU A 271 8.97 -5.09 5.87
CA LEU A 271 7.60 -5.19 5.32
C LEU A 271 6.86 -6.40 5.92
N LEU A 272 7.55 -7.54 6.07
CA LEU A 272 7.00 -8.74 6.71
C LEU A 272 6.63 -8.45 8.17
N GLY A 273 7.54 -7.84 8.93
CA GLY A 273 7.32 -7.48 10.33
C GLY A 273 6.17 -6.51 10.51
N LEU A 274 6.11 -5.47 9.67
CA LEU A 274 5.03 -4.47 9.71
C LEU A 274 3.67 -5.09 9.35
N THR A 275 3.62 -5.95 8.34
CA THR A 275 2.40 -6.66 7.93
C THR A 275 1.94 -7.64 9.00
N ALA A 276 2.87 -8.39 9.60
CA ALA A 276 2.56 -9.31 10.70
C ALA A 276 2.03 -8.57 11.94
N LEU A 277 2.68 -7.45 12.32
CA LEU A 277 2.25 -6.59 13.42
C LEU A 277 0.85 -6.03 13.16
N GLN A 278 0.59 -5.54 11.94
CA GLN A 278 -0.73 -5.08 11.55
C GLN A 278 -1.76 -6.20 11.70
N LEU A 279 -1.56 -7.36 11.07
CA LEU A 279 -2.51 -8.47 11.17
C LEU A 279 -2.76 -8.92 12.61
N TRP A 280 -1.71 -8.93 13.44
CA TRP A 280 -1.82 -9.26 14.87
C TRP A 280 -2.63 -8.22 15.66
N ALA A 281 -2.41 -6.92 15.44
CA ALA A 281 -3.16 -5.84 16.10
C ALA A 281 -4.65 -5.85 15.70
N TRP A 282 -4.94 -6.17 14.44
CA TRP A 282 -6.31 -6.25 13.93
C TRP A 282 -7.04 -7.50 14.45
N ARG A 283 -6.36 -8.64 14.57
CA ARG A 283 -6.93 -9.88 15.13
C ARG A 283 -7.35 -9.73 16.60
N GLN A 284 -6.54 -9.10 17.43
CA GLN A 284 -6.90 -8.87 18.84
C GLN A 284 -8.13 -7.98 18.98
N SER A 285 -8.24 -6.96 18.13
CA SER A 285 -9.37 -6.04 18.11
C SER A 285 -10.69 -6.73 17.71
N ALA A 286 -10.64 -7.90 17.06
CA ALA A 286 -11.80 -8.72 16.71
C ALA A 286 -12.26 -9.66 17.84
N SER A 287 -11.47 -9.85 18.91
CA SER A 287 -11.75 -10.79 20.00
C SER A 287 -12.14 -10.10 21.33
N PRO A 288 -13.41 -9.66 21.49
CA PRO A 288 -13.99 -9.56 22.83
C PRO A 288 -15.12 -10.56 23.16
N ARG A 289 -15.67 -11.33 22.20
CA ARG A 289 -16.94 -12.06 22.43
C ARG A 289 -16.83 -13.52 22.87
N GLU A 290 -15.66 -14.14 22.88
CA GLU A 290 -15.54 -15.55 23.29
C GLU A 290 -15.44 -15.73 24.84
N LYS A 291 -15.27 -14.63 25.59
CA LYS A 291 -15.15 -14.68 27.06
C LYS A 291 -16.49 -14.69 27.81
N SER A 292 -17.61 -14.25 27.23
CA SER A 292 -18.89 -14.25 27.96
C SER A 292 -19.65 -15.58 27.88
N THR A 293 -19.41 -16.41 26.85
CA THR A 293 -20.09 -17.71 26.71
C THR A 293 -19.53 -18.77 27.67
N LYS A 294 -18.32 -18.59 28.21
CA LYS A 294 -17.71 -19.53 29.17
C LYS A 294 -18.03 -19.23 30.64
N LEU A 295 -18.66 -18.10 30.96
CA LEU A 295 -19.02 -17.73 32.34
C LEU A 295 -20.54 -17.86 32.64
N GLY A 296 -21.39 -18.03 31.63
CA GLY A 296 -22.84 -18.21 31.81
C GLY A 296 -23.33 -19.66 31.93
N GLY A 297 -22.41 -20.65 31.96
CA GLY A 297 -22.74 -22.09 32.04
C GLY A 297 -22.53 -22.73 33.41
N ARG A 298 -22.34 -21.92 34.46
CA ARG A 298 -22.25 -22.37 35.86
C ARG A 298 -23.05 -21.43 36.75
N ALA A 299 -24.35 -21.58 36.74
CA ALA A 299 -25.27 -21.27 37.84
C ALA A 299 -26.57 -22.03 37.58
#